data_AF-A0A2D5LLT5-F1
#
_entry.id   AF-A0A2D5LLT5-F1
#
_cell.length_a   1.000
_cell.length_b   1.000
_cell.length_c   1.000
_cell.angle_alpha   90.00
_cell.angle_beta   90.00
_cell.angle_gamma   90.00
#
_symmetry.space_group_name_H-M   'P 1'
#
loop_
_entity.id
_entity.type
_entity.pdbx_description
1 polymer ?
#
loop_
_entity_poly.entity_id
_entity_poly.type
_entity_poly.pdbx_seq_one_letter_code
_entity_poly.pdbx_strand_id
1 'polypeptide(L)'
;MEKLFLGIKGQLVCLDKASGNKLWATKLKSTSGVTNLLFEDDKVFAYSGGHLFCVAAKDGKVLWENKLDGLGYGPCIIASENQNASLIADQLQAQQSSAATAGVIAATAGSSSANGSD
;
A
#
# COMPACT_ATOMS: atom_id res chain seq x y z
N MET A 1 7.99 -7.61 -3.13
CA MET A 1 7.61 -7.32 -1.73
C MET A 1 8.37 -8.32 -0.87
N GLU A 2 9.42 -7.87 -0.17
CA GLU A 2 10.44 -8.72 0.49
C GLU A 2 10.12 -9.05 1.96
N LYS A 3 9.04 -8.49 2.52
CA LYS A 3 8.66 -8.66 3.92
C LYS A 3 7.36 -9.43 4.05
N LEU A 4 7.25 -10.25 5.09
CA LEU A 4 6.02 -10.91 5.52
C LEU A 4 5.63 -10.38 6.90
N PHE A 5 4.36 -10.02 7.09
CA PHE A 5 3.82 -9.53 8.36
C PHE A 5 2.85 -10.55 8.95
N LEU A 6 3.01 -10.86 10.23
CA LEU A 6 2.24 -11.87 10.94
C LEU A 6 1.62 -11.29 12.21
N GLY A 7 0.32 -11.50 12.39
CA GLY A 7 -0.40 -11.15 13.62
C GLY A 7 -0.60 -12.40 14.46
N ILE A 8 0.07 -12.51 15.61
CA ILE A 8 -0.01 -13.70 16.46
C ILE A 8 0.07 -13.35 17.94
N LYS A 9 -0.89 -13.82 18.74
CA LYS A 9 -0.91 -13.69 20.21
C LYS A 9 -0.66 -12.26 20.74
N GLY A 10 -1.23 -11.24 20.09
CA GLY A 10 -0.99 -9.84 20.46
C GLY A 10 0.39 -9.33 20.08
N GLN A 11 1.00 -9.91 19.04
CA GLN A 11 2.25 -9.45 18.47
C GLN A 11 2.08 -9.24 16.97
N LEU A 12 2.76 -8.21 16.47
CA LEU A 12 3.02 -8.02 15.05
C LEU A 12 4.48 -8.40 14.79
N VAL A 13 4.70 -9.39 13.93
CA VAL A 13 6.04 -9.89 13.59
C VAL A 13 6.31 -9.60 12.13
N CYS A 14 7.51 -9.11 11.82
CA CYS A 14 7.99 -8.97 10.46
C CYS A 14 9.12 -9.96 10.18
N LEU A 15 8.96 -10.72 9.11
CA LEU A 15 9.94 -11.67 8.62
C LEU A 15 10.45 -11.22 7.25
N ASP A 16 11.69 -11.59 6.96
CA ASP A 16 12.22 -11.63 5.61
C ASP A 16 11.50 -12.74 4.82
N LYS A 17 10.93 -12.41 3.67
CA LYS A 17 10.09 -13.33 2.91
C LYS A 17 10.90 -14.48 2.28
N ALA A 18 12.15 -14.22 1.92
CA ALA A 18 13.00 -15.20 1.24
C ALA A 18 13.56 -16.25 2.22
N SER A 19 14.02 -15.81 3.39
CA SER A 19 14.68 -16.66 4.39
C SER A 19 13.80 -17.08 5.56
N GLY A 20 12.69 -16.37 5.81
CA GLY A 20 11.86 -16.56 7.00
C GLY A 20 12.47 -15.97 8.28
N ASN A 21 13.63 -15.31 8.19
CA ASN A 21 14.31 -14.71 9.34
C ASN A 21 13.49 -13.55 9.91
N LYS A 22 13.41 -13.49 11.23
CA LYS A 22 12.73 -12.38 11.91
C LYS A 22 13.55 -11.10 11.80
N LEU A 23 12.95 -10.08 11.17
CA LEU A 23 13.51 -8.75 11.06
C LEU A 23 13.22 -7.92 12.31
N TRP A 24 11.96 -7.93 12.77
CA TRP A 24 11.53 -7.26 13.99
C TRP A 24 10.23 -7.85 14.54
N ALA A 25 9.91 -7.53 15.79
CA ALA A 25 8.62 -7.86 16.41
C ALA A 25 8.16 -6.74 17.34
N THR A 26 6.86 -6.46 17.32
CA THR A 26 6.21 -5.43 18.12
C THR A 26 5.16 -6.09 19.00
N LYS A 27 5.32 -5.93 20.32
CA LYS A 27 4.30 -6.37 21.27
C LYS A 27 3.15 -5.36 21.28
N LEU A 28 1.95 -5.82 20.98
CA LEU A 28 0.71 -5.05 21.05
C LEU A 28 0.00 -5.36 22.37
N LYS A 29 -1.30 -5.08 22.44
CA LYS A 29 -2.17 -5.53 23.53
C LYS A 29 -2.52 -7.00 23.36
N SER A 30 -2.43 -7.76 24.44
CA SER A 30 -2.66 -9.19 24.42
C SER A 30 -4.04 -9.52 24.97
N THR A 31 -4.87 -10.10 24.11
CA THR A 31 -6.00 -10.94 24.50
C THR A 31 -5.86 -12.27 23.76
N SER A 32 -6.57 -13.31 24.20
CA SER A 32 -6.56 -14.65 23.61
C SER A 32 -7.12 -14.74 22.16
N GLY A 33 -7.31 -13.60 21.48
CA GLY A 33 -7.93 -13.48 20.17
C GLY A 33 -6.96 -13.41 18.99
N VAL A 34 -7.54 -13.41 17.79
CA VAL A 34 -6.82 -13.23 16.52
C VAL A 34 -6.29 -11.80 16.44
N THR A 35 -5.04 -11.64 15.98
CA THR A 35 -4.48 -10.32 15.65
C THR A 35 -4.63 -10.11 14.15
N ASN A 36 -5.54 -9.21 13.75
CA ASN A 36 -5.83 -8.96 12.33
C ASN A 36 -4.97 -7.82 11.79
N LEU A 37 -4.51 -7.93 10.55
CA LEU A 37 -3.56 -6.99 9.93
C LEU A 37 -4.05 -6.46 8.58
N LEU A 38 -3.74 -5.20 8.30
CA LEU A 38 -3.80 -4.58 6.98
C LEU A 38 -2.45 -3.88 6.70
N PHE A 39 -1.87 -4.10 5.53
CA PHE A 39 -0.66 -3.39 5.09
C PHE A 39 -1.02 -2.36 4.02
N GLU A 40 -0.58 -1.12 4.19
CA GLU A 40 -0.85 -0.01 3.28
C GLU A 40 0.15 1.13 3.51
N ASP A 41 0.69 1.73 2.44
CA ASP A 41 1.57 2.91 2.46
C ASP A 41 2.69 2.84 3.53
N ASP A 42 3.47 1.75 3.52
CA ASP A 42 4.55 1.46 4.47
C ASP A 42 4.14 1.42 5.95
N LYS A 43 2.85 1.22 6.20
CA LYS A 43 2.26 1.03 7.53
C LYS A 43 1.57 -0.32 7.61
N VAL A 44 1.56 -0.86 8.82
CA VAL A 44 0.76 -2.01 9.19
C VAL A 44 -0.26 -1.56 10.22
N PHE A 45 -1.54 -1.67 9.88
CA PHE A 45 -2.64 -1.52 10.83
C PHE A 45 -2.90 -2.87 11.48
N ALA A 46 -2.77 -2.94 12.79
CA ALA A 46 -2.92 -4.16 13.56
C ALA A 46 -4.04 -4.02 14.58
N TYR A 47 -5.08 -4.84 14.47
CA TYR A 47 -6.11 -4.95 15.49
C TYR A 47 -5.73 -6.06 16.47
N SER A 48 -5.65 -5.72 17.75
CA SER A 48 -5.39 -6.69 18.82
C SER A 48 -5.96 -6.23 20.15
N GLY A 49 -6.65 -7.13 20.84
CA GLY A 49 -7.12 -6.89 22.20
C GLY A 49 -8.11 -5.76 22.35
N GLY A 50 -8.93 -5.47 21.33
CA GLY A 50 -9.85 -4.33 21.32
C GLY A 50 -9.20 -3.03 20.81
N HIS A 51 -7.90 -3.01 20.55
CA HIS A 51 -7.19 -1.80 20.14
C HIS A 51 -6.76 -1.91 18.67
N LEU A 52 -6.73 -0.78 17.97
CA LEU A 52 -6.14 -0.63 16.64
C LEU A 52 -4.83 0.14 16.74
N PHE A 53 -3.76 -0.42 16.19
CA PHE A 53 -2.44 0.18 16.15
C PHE A 53 -2.06 0.49 14.71
N CYS A 54 -1.36 1.61 14.50
CA CYS A 54 -0.62 1.84 13.28
C CYS A 54 0.87 1.69 13.58
N VAL A 55 1.54 0.83 12.82
CA VAL A 55 2.93 0.45 13.02
C VAL A 55 3.71 0.73 11.75
N ALA A 56 4.87 1.37 11.87
CA ALA A 56 5.77 1.56 10.74
C ALA A 56 6.31 0.21 10.25
N ALA A 57 6.12 -0.10 8.97
CA ALA A 57 6.57 -1.36 8.38
C ALA A 57 8.10 -1.49 8.31
N LYS A 58 8.80 -0.36 8.38
CA LYS A 58 10.26 -0.30 8.32
C LYS A 58 10.90 -1.03 9.51
N ASP A 59 10.48 -0.69 10.72
CA ASP A 59 11.17 -1.03 11.97
C ASP A 59 10.24 -1.53 13.10
N GLY A 60 8.93 -1.58 12.86
CA GLY A 60 7.97 -2.04 13.86
C GLY A 60 7.60 -0.99 14.91
N LYS A 61 7.98 0.27 14.75
CA LYS A 61 7.63 1.34 15.69
C LYS A 61 6.13 1.64 15.63
N VAL A 62 5.47 1.63 16.78
CA VAL A 62 4.07 2.11 16.90
C VAL A 62 4.05 3.61 16.65
N LEU A 63 3.29 4.03 15.63
CA LEU A 63 3.07 5.43 15.28
C LEU A 63 1.90 6.02 16.05
N TRP A 64 0.81 5.26 16.19
CA TRP A 64 -0.34 5.63 17.01
C TRP A 64 -1.15 4.40 17.46
N GLU A 65 -2.01 4.62 18.46
CA GLU A 65 -2.95 3.64 19.01
C GLU A 65 -4.34 4.27 19.15
N ASN A 66 -5.38 3.53 18.78
CA ASN A 66 -6.78 3.82 19.05
C ASN A 66 -7.38 2.67 19.87
N LYS A 67 -7.99 2.98 21.01
CA LYS A 67 -8.52 1.99 21.96
C LYS A 67 -9.87 1.41 21.57
N LEU A 68 -10.56 2.02 20.60
CA LEU A 68 -11.91 1.62 20.17
C LEU A 68 -12.88 1.46 21.36
N ASP A 69 -12.80 2.40 22.31
CA ASP A 69 -13.54 2.36 23.57
C ASP A 69 -15.05 2.16 23.31
N GLY A 70 -15.65 1.19 24.01
CA GLY A 70 -17.07 0.86 23.91
C GLY A 70 -17.45 -0.08 22.76
N LEU A 71 -16.52 -0.51 21.91
CA LEU A 71 -16.80 -1.43 20.78
C LEU A 71 -16.54 -2.92 21.10
N GLY A 72 -15.98 -3.23 22.28
CA GLY A 72 -15.75 -4.59 22.75
C GLY A 72 -14.50 -5.26 22.15
N TYR A 73 -14.43 -6.59 22.32
CA TYR A 73 -13.24 -7.41 22.00
C TYR A 73 -13.49 -8.44 20.87
N GLY A 74 -14.51 -8.19 20.04
CA GLY A 74 -14.91 -9.08 18.96
C GLY A 74 -13.92 -9.13 17.79
N PRO A 75 -14.19 -9.93 16.75
CA PRO A 75 -13.41 -9.90 15.52
C PRO A 75 -13.52 -8.51 14.86
N CYS A 76 -12.42 -8.03 14.29
CA CYS A 76 -12.38 -6.78 13.54
C CYS A 76 -12.01 -7.08 12.08
N ILE A 77 -12.76 -6.52 11.14
CA ILE A 77 -12.42 -6.51 9.71
C ILE A 77 -11.93 -5.09 9.39
N ILE A 78 -10.80 -4.99 8.70
CA ILE A 78 -10.15 -3.72 8.36
C ILE A 78 -10.27 -3.52 6.85
N ALA A 79 -10.76 -2.36 6.43
CA ALA A 79 -10.78 -1.92 5.04
C ALA A 79 -10.24 -0.49 4.96
N SER A 80 -9.64 -0.14 3.83
CA SER A 80 -9.15 1.21 3.54
C SER A 80 -9.60 1.64 2.15
N GLU A 81 -9.62 2.95 1.93
CA GLU A 81 -10.16 3.56 0.71
C GLU A 81 -9.28 3.39 -0.53
N ASN A 82 -8.11 2.74 -0.42
CA ASN A 82 -7.08 2.87 -1.43
C ASN A 82 -7.40 2.11 -2.74
N GLN A 83 -7.94 2.88 -3.68
CA GLN A 83 -7.92 2.65 -5.12
C GLN A 83 -6.57 3.12 -5.66
N ASN A 84 -5.54 2.26 -5.63
CA ASN A 84 -4.28 2.36 -6.40
C ASN A 84 -3.96 3.73 -7.04
N ALA A 85 -3.68 4.77 -6.24
CA ALA A 85 -3.41 6.11 -6.76
C ALA A 85 -2.18 6.14 -7.69
N SER A 86 -1.21 5.24 -7.48
CA SER A 86 -0.06 5.03 -8.36
C SER A 86 -0.46 4.50 -9.74
N LEU A 87 -1.38 3.54 -9.82
CA LEU A 87 -1.85 3.03 -11.12
C LEU A 87 -2.60 4.10 -11.91
N ILE A 88 -3.38 4.95 -11.24
CA ILE A 88 -4.10 6.04 -11.91
C ILE A 88 -3.10 7.09 -12.41
N ALA A 89 -2.10 7.45 -11.61
CA ALA A 89 -1.05 8.39 -12.00
C ALA A 89 -0.18 7.86 -13.16
N ASP A 90 0.24 6.59 -13.08
CA ASP A 90 1.04 5.93 -14.13
C ASP A 90 0.25 5.81 -15.44
N GLN A 91 -1.04 5.44 -15.36
CA GLN A 91 -1.93 5.38 -16.51
C GLN A 91 -2.12 6.76 -17.17
N LEU A 92 -2.33 7.81 -16.37
CA LEU A 92 -2.45 9.18 -16.86
C LEU A 92 -1.17 9.66 -17.54
N GLN A 93 0.00 9.37 -16.97
CA GLN A 93 1.29 9.75 -17.55
C GLN A 93 1.59 8.98 -18.84
N ALA A 94 1.24 7.70 -18.91
CA ALA A 94 1.34 6.89 -20.11
C ALA A 94 0.42 7.40 -21.24
N GLN A 95 -0.80 7.83 -20.93
CA GLN A 95 -1.73 8.43 -21.88
C GLN A 95 -1.25 9.80 -22.40
N GLN A 96 -0.67 10.63 -21.54
CA GLN A 96 -0.12 11.94 -21.95
C GLN A 96 1.10 11.80 -22.88
N SER A 97 1.96 10.81 -22.63
CA SER A 97 3.17 10.56 -23.44
C SER A 97 2.86 10.03 -24.85
N SER A 98 1.81 9.21 -24.98
CA SER A 98 1.35 8.69 -26.27
C SER A 98 0.58 9.73 -27.08
N ALA A 99 -0.19 10.61 -26.43
CA ALA A 99 -0.82 11.76 -27.09
C ALA A 99 0.21 12.78 -27.62
N ALA A 100 1.29 13.04 -26.89
CA ALA A 100 2.38 13.91 -27.35
C ALA A 100 3.08 13.36 -28.60
N THR A 101 3.29 12.03 -28.67
CA THR A 101 3.92 11.37 -29.82
C THR A 101 3.02 11.38 -31.06
N ALA A 102 1.71 11.15 -30.89
CA ALA A 102 0.74 11.19 -31.97
C ALA A 102 0.60 12.60 -32.58
N GLY A 103 0.67 13.64 -31.76
CA GLY A 103 0.64 15.04 -32.22
C GLY A 103 1.85 15.42 -33.09
N VAL A 104 3.03 14.89 -32.79
CA VAL A 104 4.27 15.15 -33.57
C VAL A 104 4.20 14.49 -34.96
N ILE A 105 3.73 13.25 -35.05
CA ILE A 105 3.63 12.52 -36.33
C ILE A 105 2.60 13.20 -37.26
N ALA A 106 1.45 13.62 -36.72
CA ALA A 106 0.43 14.32 -37.50
C ALA A 106 0.92 15.67 -38.05
N ALA A 107 1.73 16.41 -37.28
CA ALA A 107 2.31 17.68 -37.73
C ALA A 107 3.32 17.50 -38.88
N THR A 108 4.12 16.44 -38.87
CA THR A 108 5.10 16.15 -39.93
C THR A 108 4.48 15.62 -41.22
N ALA A 109 3.35 14.92 -41.14
CA ALA A 109 2.63 14.41 -42.31
C ALA A 109 1.87 15.51 -43.08
N GLY A 110 1.48 16.59 -42.41
CA GLY A 110 0.83 17.75 -43.04
C GLY A 110 1.79 18.64 -43.86
N SER A 111 3.11 18.55 -43.62
CA SER A 111 4.11 19.38 -44.30
C SER A 111 4.66 18.81 -45.61
N SER A 112 4.37 17.55 -45.96
CA SER A 112 4.99 16.86 -47.13
C SER A 112 4.16 16.92 -48.43
N SER A 113 3.02 17.62 -48.46
CA SER A 113 2.11 17.64 -49.62
C SER A 113 2.18 18.92 -50.48
N ALA A 114 3.16 19.80 -50.26
CA ALA A 114 3.33 21.03 -51.04
C ALA A 114 4.74 21.13 -51.64
N ASN A 115 5.02 20.40 -52.72
CA ASN A 115 5.93 20.80 -53.80
C ASN A 115 6.06 19.67 -54.84
N GLY A 116 5.36 19.79 -55.96
CA GLY A 116 5.47 18.83 -57.06
C GLY A 116 4.54 19.10 -58.23
N SER A 117 4.53 20.33 -58.76
CA SER A 117 3.94 20.64 -60.06
C SER A 117 4.67 21.85 -60.65
N ASP A 118 5.59 21.59 -61.58
CA ASP A 118 5.79 22.29 -62.87
C ASP A 118 7.10 21.87 -63.53
#